data_AF-A0A8T2QPP3-F1
#
_entry.id   AF-A0A8T2QPP3-F1
#
_cell.length_a   1.000
_cell.length_b   1.000
_cell.length_c   1.000
_cell.angle_alpha   90.00
_cell.angle_beta   90.00
_cell.angle_gamma   90.00
#
_symmetry.space_group_name_H-M   'P 1'
#
loop_
_entity.id
_entity.type
_entity.pdbx_description
1 polymer ?
#
loop_
_entity_poly.entity_id
_entity_poly.type
_entity_poly.pdbx_seq_one_letter_code
_entity_poly.pdbx_strand_id
1 'polypeptide(L)'
;MWLDEQPLSSVLFVSLGSLATISVQQAEEFAFGLESSNVPFVWVIREGLIQGGDLPAGFRDRVRGRPCLVRWAPQLKVLGHPSVGGFLTHSGWNSTLESISAGVPMLGWSLFGDQMLVCQCWDGLCLGIKCLTADALWTLGGWG
;
A
#
# COMPACT_ATOMS: atom_id res chain seq x y z
N MET A 1 17.28 -11.50 5.35
CA MET A 1 16.08 -10.66 5.55
C MET A 1 14.91 -11.43 4.96
N TRP A 2 13.68 -11.32 5.50
CA TRP A 2 12.53 -12.09 4.99
C TRP A 2 12.31 -11.97 3.47
N LEU A 3 12.67 -10.82 2.87
CA LEU A 3 12.64 -10.61 1.41
C LEU A 3 13.63 -11.49 0.62
N ASP A 4 14.79 -11.83 1.19
CA ASP A 4 15.83 -12.63 0.51
C ASP A 4 15.35 -14.07 0.25
N GLU A 5 14.32 -14.51 0.99
CA GLU A 5 13.71 -15.83 0.87
C GLU A 5 12.53 -15.85 -0.12
N GLN A 6 12.14 -14.68 -0.66
CA GLN A 6 11.01 -14.53 -1.56
C GLN A 6 11.44 -14.62 -3.03
N PRO A 7 10.65 -15.25 -3.91
CA PRO A 7 10.89 -15.24 -5.35
C PRO A 7 11.01 -13.83 -5.96
N LEU A 8 11.58 -13.75 -7.15
CA LEU A 8 11.68 -12.50 -7.91
C LEU A 8 10.31 -11.92 -8.19
N SER A 9 10.16 -10.61 -7.98
CA SER A 9 8.95 -9.83 -8.26
C SER A 9 7.65 -10.44 -7.70
N SER A 10 7.71 -11.14 -6.55
CA SER A 10 6.55 -11.82 -5.96
C SER A 10 5.93 -11.08 -4.77
N VAL A 11 6.61 -10.07 -4.23
CA VAL A 11 6.21 -9.39 -2.99
C VAL A 11 5.52 -8.07 -3.29
N LEU A 12 4.36 -7.86 -2.67
CA LEU A 12 3.71 -6.56 -2.61
C LEU A 12 4.25 -5.76 -1.42
N PHE A 13 4.89 -4.62 -1.67
CA PHE A 13 5.20 -3.67 -0.62
C PHE A 13 4.02 -2.73 -0.39
N VAL A 14 3.64 -2.47 0.86
CA VAL A 14 2.48 -1.65 1.24
C VAL A 14 2.92 -0.57 2.23
N SER A 15 2.78 0.69 1.84
CA SER A 15 3.07 1.85 2.70
C SER A 15 2.14 3.03 2.37
N LEU A 16 1.38 3.48 3.36
CA LEU A 16 0.45 4.61 3.23
C LEU A 16 1.07 5.94 3.71
N GLY A 17 2.40 6.03 3.70
CA GLY A 17 3.12 7.24 4.08
C GLY A 17 3.10 7.51 5.59
N SER A 18 3.59 8.68 5.96
CA SER A 18 3.78 9.09 7.36
C SER A 18 2.54 9.72 8.00
N LEU A 19 1.65 10.28 7.20
CA LEU A 19 0.52 11.08 7.67
C LEU A 19 -0.83 10.40 7.50
N ALA A 20 -0.97 9.48 6.54
CA ALA A 20 -2.27 8.95 6.19
C ALA A 20 -2.83 7.99 7.24
N THR A 21 -4.12 8.13 7.55
CA THR A 21 -4.80 7.27 8.50
C THR A 21 -6.00 6.63 7.84
N ILE A 22 -6.31 5.40 8.22
CA ILE A 22 -7.46 4.64 7.73
C ILE A 22 -8.39 4.30 8.88
N SER A 23 -9.68 4.16 8.60
CA SER A 23 -10.66 3.70 9.59
C SER A 23 -10.45 2.22 9.93
N VAL A 24 -11.03 1.75 11.03
CA VAL A 24 -11.04 0.31 11.37
C VAL A 24 -11.69 -0.50 10.25
N GLN A 25 -12.79 -0.02 9.69
CA GLN A 25 -13.47 -0.69 8.57
C GLN A 25 -12.58 -0.79 7.32
N GLN A 26 -11.89 0.29 6.95
CA GLN A 26 -10.95 0.25 5.83
C GLN A 26 -9.79 -0.71 6.10
N ALA A 27 -9.31 -0.80 7.35
CA ALA A 27 -8.27 -1.76 7.73
C ALA A 27 -8.78 -3.22 7.65
N GLU A 28 -10.04 -3.48 8.01
CA GLU A 28 -10.69 -4.79 7.87
C GLU A 28 -10.81 -5.23 6.41
N GLU A 29 -11.34 -4.37 5.55
CA GLU A 29 -11.47 -4.63 4.11
C GLU A 29 -10.10 -4.83 3.46
N PHE A 30 -9.13 -4.00 3.83
CA PHE A 30 -7.78 -4.10 3.29
C PHE A 30 -7.06 -5.39 3.74
N ALA A 31 -7.18 -5.75 5.02
CA ALA A 31 -6.65 -7.01 5.54
C ALA A 31 -7.30 -8.22 4.85
N PHE A 32 -8.61 -8.19 4.63
CA PHE A 32 -9.33 -9.24 3.91
C PHE A 32 -8.84 -9.37 2.46
N GLY A 33 -8.61 -8.25 1.77
CA GLY A 33 -8.05 -8.24 0.42
C GLY A 33 -6.65 -8.85 0.36
N LEU A 34 -5.76 -8.45 1.27
CA LEU A 34 -4.41 -9.01 1.37
C LEU A 34 -4.44 -10.52 1.63
N GLU A 35 -5.27 -10.96 2.58
CA GLU A 35 -5.43 -12.37 2.93
C GLU A 35 -5.90 -13.20 1.73
N SER A 36 -6.92 -12.71 1.02
CA SER A 36 -7.56 -13.38 -0.11
C SER A 36 -6.67 -13.43 -1.35
N SER A 37 -5.77 -12.45 -1.52
CA SER A 37 -4.86 -12.39 -2.67
C SER A 37 -3.83 -13.52 -2.70
N ASN A 38 -3.51 -14.11 -1.54
CA ASN A 38 -2.41 -15.06 -1.35
C ASN A 38 -1.01 -14.55 -1.77
N VAL A 39 -0.87 -13.25 -2.06
CA VAL A 39 0.41 -12.63 -2.43
C VAL A 39 1.25 -12.42 -1.16
N PRO A 40 2.55 -12.77 -1.16
CA PRO A 40 3.47 -12.37 -0.09
C PRO A 40 3.56 -10.85 0.00
N PHE A 41 3.56 -10.28 1.21
CA PHE A 41 3.55 -8.83 1.35
C PHE A 41 4.39 -8.31 2.52
N VAL A 42 4.91 -7.10 2.37
CA VAL A 42 5.47 -6.31 3.46
C VAL A 42 4.54 -5.14 3.71
N TRP A 43 3.93 -5.07 4.89
CA TRP A 43 3.02 -3.97 5.23
C TRP A 43 3.56 -3.14 6.38
N VAL A 44 3.80 -1.86 6.09
CA VAL A 44 4.19 -0.84 7.06
C VAL A 44 2.96 -0.36 7.83
N ILE A 45 2.82 -0.83 9.06
CA ILE A 45 1.75 -0.47 9.99
C ILE A 45 2.37 0.38 11.10
N ARG A 46 2.50 1.69 10.82
CA ARG A 46 2.99 2.65 11.80
C ARG A 46 1.94 2.91 12.89
N GLU A 47 2.40 3.44 14.02
CA GLU A 47 1.51 3.88 15.09
C GLU A 47 0.55 4.97 14.60
N GLY A 48 -0.73 4.85 14.96
CA GLY A 48 -1.76 5.78 14.53
C GLY A 48 -2.22 5.61 13.07
N LEU A 49 -1.76 4.59 12.33
CA LEU A 49 -2.29 4.31 10.99
C LEU A 49 -3.79 4.01 11.04
N ILE A 50 -4.20 3.12 11.95
CA ILE A 50 -5.59 2.72 12.10
C ILE A 50 -6.21 3.59 13.19
N GLN A 51 -7.18 4.43 12.81
CA GLN A 51 -7.81 5.36 13.75
C GLN A 51 -8.68 4.59 14.74
N GLY A 52 -8.36 4.71 16.04
CA GLY A 52 -9.19 4.15 17.11
C GLY A 52 -9.19 2.61 17.18
N GLY A 53 -8.22 1.93 16.57
CA GLY A 53 -8.16 0.47 16.57
C GLY A 53 -6.78 -0.10 16.24
N ASP A 54 -6.73 -1.43 16.09
CA ASP A 54 -5.57 -2.21 15.68
C ASP A 54 -5.97 -3.09 14.47
N LEU A 55 -5.05 -3.92 14.00
CA LEU A 55 -5.32 -4.93 12.98
C LEU A 55 -6.53 -5.81 13.35
N PRO A 56 -7.30 -6.28 12.35
CA PRO A 56 -8.44 -7.16 12.60
C PRO A 56 -8.06 -8.40 13.40
N ALA A 57 -8.94 -8.81 14.31
CA ALA A 57 -8.72 -9.97 15.15
C ALA A 57 -8.39 -11.21 14.32
N GLY A 58 -7.34 -11.95 14.73
CA GLY A 58 -6.88 -13.17 14.06
C GLY A 58 -6.19 -12.96 12.70
N PHE A 59 -6.07 -11.72 12.19
CA PHE A 59 -5.43 -11.47 10.89
C PHE A 59 -4.02 -12.06 10.84
N ARG A 60 -3.20 -11.78 11.86
CA ARG A 60 -1.81 -12.29 11.97
C ARG A 60 -1.73 -13.82 11.85
N ASP A 61 -2.69 -14.52 12.41
CA ASP A 61 -2.75 -15.99 12.37
C ASP A 61 -3.16 -16.48 10.98
N ARG A 62 -4.15 -15.84 10.35
CA ARG A 62 -4.63 -16.21 9.00
C ARG A 62 -3.59 -15.99 7.91
N VAL A 63 -2.71 -15.00 8.07
CA VAL A 63 -1.62 -14.75 7.11
C VAL A 63 -0.29 -15.39 7.50
N ARG A 64 -0.21 -16.15 8.60
CA ARG A 64 1.06 -16.69 9.13
C ARG A 64 1.97 -17.30 8.06
N GLY A 65 3.25 -16.90 8.07
CA GLY A 65 4.27 -17.33 7.11
C GLY A 65 4.32 -16.54 5.79
N ARG A 66 3.31 -15.71 5.49
CA ARG A 66 3.23 -14.88 4.27
C ARG A 66 3.63 -13.40 4.43
N PRO A 67 3.43 -12.73 5.59
CA PRO A 67 3.72 -11.31 5.68
C PRO A 67 5.01 -10.99 6.42
N CYS A 68 5.57 -9.83 6.09
CA CYS A 68 6.41 -9.07 7.00
C CYS A 68 5.62 -7.83 7.45
N LEU A 69 5.04 -7.89 8.66
CA LEU A 69 4.36 -6.74 9.27
C LEU A 69 5.39 -5.93 10.08
N VAL A 70 5.62 -4.68 9.70
CA VAL A 70 6.65 -3.83 10.32
C VAL A 70 6.08 -2.46 10.67
N ARG A 71 6.61 -1.82 11.72
CA ARG A 71 6.19 -0.45 12.08
C ARG A 71 6.83 0.63 11.20
N TRP A 72 7.98 0.32 10.65
CA TRP A 72 8.77 1.18 9.78
C TRP A 72 9.65 0.32 8.89
N ALA A 73 9.94 0.79 7.68
CA ALA A 73 10.86 0.15 6.76
C ALA A 73 11.72 1.20 6.04
N PRO A 74 12.97 0.88 5.67
CA PRO A 74 13.77 1.72 4.79
C PRO A 74 13.21 1.63 3.36
N GLN A 75 12.16 2.41 3.07
CA GLN A 75 11.32 2.29 1.87
C GLN A 75 12.11 2.14 0.57
N LEU A 76 13.08 3.03 0.31
CA LEU A 76 13.92 2.96 -0.88
C LEU A 76 14.71 1.64 -0.99
N LYS A 77 15.20 1.09 0.13
CA LYS A 77 15.88 -0.22 0.14
C LYS A 77 14.92 -1.37 -0.12
N VAL A 78 13.70 -1.29 0.39
CA VAL A 78 12.66 -2.31 0.14
C VAL A 78 12.25 -2.28 -1.32
N LEU A 79 11.96 -1.10 -1.88
CA LEU A 79 11.60 -0.93 -3.29
C LEU A 79 12.73 -1.39 -4.23
N GLY A 80 13.99 -1.18 -3.86
CA GLY A 80 15.14 -1.66 -4.62
C GLY A 80 15.42 -3.17 -4.49
N HIS A 81 14.64 -3.91 -3.70
CA HIS A 81 14.86 -5.35 -3.53
C HIS A 81 14.22 -6.14 -4.69
N PRO A 82 14.94 -7.09 -5.32
CA PRO A 82 14.48 -7.79 -6.53
C PRO A 82 13.19 -8.61 -6.34
N SER A 83 12.90 -9.05 -5.12
CA SER A 83 11.65 -9.75 -4.80
C SER A 83 10.41 -8.85 -4.75
N VAL A 84 10.57 -7.51 -4.68
CA VAL A 84 9.42 -6.59 -4.71
C VAL A 84 8.93 -6.43 -6.15
N GLY A 85 7.68 -6.84 -6.38
CA GLY A 85 7.03 -6.79 -7.69
C GLY A 85 6.00 -5.68 -7.83
N GLY A 86 5.60 -5.06 -6.73
CA GLY A 86 4.62 -3.96 -6.75
C GLY A 86 4.61 -3.16 -5.46
N PHE A 87 4.11 -1.93 -5.56
CA PHE A 87 4.03 -1.00 -4.44
C PHE A 87 2.61 -0.44 -4.28
N LEU A 88 1.91 -0.85 -3.24
CA LEU A 88 0.67 -0.21 -2.82
C LEU A 88 0.97 1.04 -1.99
N THR A 89 0.58 2.19 -2.52
CA THR A 89 0.97 3.50 -2.01
C THR A 89 -0.22 4.45 -1.93
N HIS A 90 -0.18 5.31 -0.92
CA HIS A 90 -1.05 6.49 -0.83
C HIS A 90 -0.78 7.55 -1.92
N SER A 91 0.20 7.34 -2.81
CA SER A 91 0.58 8.27 -3.88
C SER A 91 1.10 9.63 -3.39
N GLY A 92 1.82 9.66 -2.26
CA GLY A 92 2.61 10.84 -1.90
C GLY A 92 3.83 11.01 -2.81
N TRP A 93 4.19 12.26 -3.12
CA TRP A 93 5.22 12.59 -4.11
C TRP A 93 6.56 11.86 -3.91
N ASN A 94 7.08 11.84 -2.68
CA ASN A 94 8.34 11.16 -2.38
C ASN A 94 8.25 9.65 -2.64
N SER A 95 7.18 9.00 -2.16
CA SER A 95 6.95 7.58 -2.40
C SER A 95 6.82 7.26 -3.89
N THR A 96 6.16 8.13 -4.66
CA THR A 96 6.05 7.99 -6.12
C THR A 96 7.42 8.05 -6.80
N LEU A 97 8.26 9.05 -6.46
CA LEU A 97 9.60 9.17 -7.03
C LEU A 97 10.51 7.99 -6.69
N GLU A 98 10.43 7.46 -5.46
CA GLU A 98 11.19 6.27 -5.06
C GLU A 98 10.76 5.03 -5.86
N SER A 99 9.44 4.85 -6.09
CA SER A 99 8.91 3.74 -6.89
C SER A 99 9.37 3.81 -8.34
N ILE A 100 9.31 5.00 -8.94
CA ILE A 100 9.76 5.24 -10.32
C ILE A 100 11.25 4.97 -10.43
N SER A 101 12.04 5.47 -9.48
CA SER A 101 13.50 5.25 -9.45
C SER A 101 13.87 3.77 -9.32
N ALA A 102 13.06 2.99 -8.61
CA ALA A 102 13.24 1.56 -8.44
C ALA A 102 12.63 0.72 -9.59
N GLY A 103 11.87 1.32 -10.50
CA GLY A 103 11.17 0.61 -11.57
C GLY A 103 10.04 -0.31 -11.07
N VAL A 104 9.45 -0.01 -9.91
CA VAL A 104 8.39 -0.82 -9.31
C VAL A 104 7.02 -0.24 -9.66
N PRO A 105 6.10 -1.04 -10.23
CA PRO A 105 4.75 -0.58 -10.56
C PRO A 105 3.92 -0.28 -9.31
N MET A 106 3.05 0.73 -9.40
CA MET A 106 2.28 1.22 -8.25
C MET A 106 0.81 0.75 -8.26
N LEU A 107 0.27 0.46 -7.08
CA LEU A 107 -1.17 0.39 -6.82
C LEU A 107 -1.56 1.59 -5.96
N GLY A 108 -2.38 2.48 -6.53
CA GLY A 108 -2.72 3.75 -5.90
C GLY A 108 -3.92 3.62 -4.97
N TRP A 109 -3.74 3.88 -3.68
CA TRP A 109 -4.83 4.09 -2.72
C TRP A 109 -4.70 5.48 -2.09
N SER A 110 -5.04 6.51 -2.87
CA SER A 110 -5.00 7.91 -2.45
C SER A 110 -6.04 8.19 -1.37
N LEU A 111 -5.65 8.91 -0.31
CA LEU A 111 -6.46 9.12 0.88
C LEU A 111 -6.84 10.60 1.11
N PHE A 112 -5.94 11.54 0.84
CA PHE A 112 -6.21 12.98 1.03
C PHE A 112 -5.24 13.88 0.26
N GLY A 113 -5.55 15.17 0.21
CA GLY A 113 -4.65 16.19 -0.34
C GLY A 113 -4.34 16.01 -1.82
N ASP A 114 -3.08 16.22 -2.19
CA ASP A 114 -2.57 16.14 -3.56
C ASP A 114 -2.43 14.71 -4.09
N GLN A 115 -2.56 13.69 -3.24
CA GLN A 115 -2.39 12.27 -3.58
C GLN A 115 -3.28 11.81 -4.74
N MET A 116 -4.47 12.40 -4.91
CA MET A 116 -5.37 12.07 -6.01
C MET A 116 -4.81 12.55 -7.36
N LEU A 117 -4.24 13.76 -7.38
CA LEU A 117 -3.60 14.32 -8.57
C LEU A 117 -2.32 13.58 -8.90
N VAL A 118 -1.48 13.29 -7.90
CA VAL A 118 -0.25 12.51 -8.08
C VAL A 118 -0.57 11.13 -8.65
N CYS A 119 -1.62 10.47 -8.13
CA CYS A 119 -2.11 9.19 -8.63
C CYS A 119 -2.54 9.27 -10.10
N GLN A 120 -3.34 10.28 -10.46
CA GLN A 120 -3.74 10.51 -11.86
C GLN A 120 -2.54 10.75 -12.79
N CYS A 121 -1.52 11.46 -12.33
CA CYS A 121 -0.32 11.72 -13.11
C CYS A 121 0.41 10.43 -13.48
N TRP A 122 0.71 9.55 -12.53
CA TRP A 122 1.45 8.33 -12.83
C TRP A 122 0.58 7.24 -13.48
N ASP A 123 -0.74 7.24 -13.24
CA ASP A 123 -1.70 6.38 -13.93
C ASP A 123 -1.79 6.72 -15.42
N GLY A 124 -1.84 8.02 -15.76
CA GLY A 124 -1.78 8.50 -17.15
C GLY A 124 -0.46 8.20 -17.87
N LEU A 125 0.61 7.86 -17.12
CA LEU A 125 1.89 7.39 -17.64
C LEU A 125 1.99 5.85 -17.67
N CYS A 126 0.92 5.13 -17.33
CA CYS A 126 0.87 3.67 -17.28
C CYS A 126 1.91 3.06 -16.31
N LEU A 127 2.23 3.76 -15.22
CA LEU A 127 3.20 3.31 -14.21
C LEU A 127 2.55 2.48 -13.08
N GLY A 128 1.25 2.19 -13.18
CA GLY A 128 0.51 1.48 -12.15
C GLY A 128 -0.98 1.38 -12.46
N ILE A 129 -1.76 1.00 -11.45
CA ILE A 129 -3.22 0.96 -11.49
C ILE A 129 -3.78 1.71 -10.28
N LYS A 130 -4.73 2.62 -10.51
CA LYS A 130 -5.49 3.29 -9.45
C LYS A 130 -6.55 2.38 -8.85
N CYS A 131 -6.54 2.20 -7.52
CA CYS A 131 -7.63 1.57 -6.79
C CYS A 131 -8.73 2.61 -6.51
N LEU A 132 -9.95 2.30 -6.90
CA LEU A 132 -11.12 3.13 -6.58
C LEU A 132 -11.78 2.53 -5.34
N THR A 133 -11.69 3.22 -4.21
CA THR A 133 -12.50 2.88 -3.03
C THR A 133 -13.87 3.55 -3.13
N ALA A 134 -14.87 3.00 -2.46
CA ALA A 134 -16.23 3.57 -2.40
C ALA A 134 -16.21 5.04 -1.92
N ASP A 135 -15.28 5.39 -1.04
CA ASP A 135 -15.07 6.77 -0.55
C ASP A 135 -14.57 7.73 -1.65
N ALA A 136 -13.78 7.24 -2.60
CA ALA A 136 -13.26 8.04 -3.70
C ALA A 136 -14.37 8.47 -4.69
N LEU A 137 -15.45 7.68 -4.81
CA LEU A 137 -16.60 8.00 -5.66
C LEU A 137 -17.35 9.25 -5.16
N TRP A 138 -17.42 9.46 -3.85
CA TRP A 138 -18.06 10.65 -3.26
C TRP A 138 -17.26 11.93 -3.53
N THR A 139 -15.93 11.84 -3.57
CA THR A 139 -15.08 13.00 -3.90
C THR A 139 -15.07 13.37 -5.39
N LEU A 140 -15.37 12.41 -6.27
CA LEU A 140 -15.49 12.65 -7.71
C LEU A 140 -16.91 13.06 -8.14
N GLY A 141 -17.92 12.82 -7.30
CA GLY A 141 -19.33 13.15 -7.57
C GLY A 141 -19.80 14.54 -7.10
N GLY A 142 -18.90 15.38 -6.58
CA GLY A 142 -19.23 16.69 -6.01
C GLY A 142 -19.34 17.83 -7.04
N TRP A 143 -20.05 17.62 -8.15
CA TRP A 143 -20.61 18.68 -9.00
C TRP A 143 -21.93 18.17 -9.60
N GLY A 144 -23.01 18.31 -8.84
CA GLY A 144 -24.39 18.13 -9.27
C GLY A 144 -25.20 19.33 -8.86
#